data_AF-A0A7W0LLN8-F1
#
_entry.id   AF-A0A7W0LLN8-F1
#
_cell.length_a   1.000
_cell.length_b   1.000
_cell.length_c   1.000
_cell.angle_alpha   90.00
_cell.angle_beta   90.00
_cell.angle_gamma   90.00
#
_symmetry.space_group_name_H-M   'P 1'
#
loop_
_entity.id
_entity.type
_entity.pdbx_description
1 polymer ?
#
loop_
_entity_poly.entity_id
_entity_poly.type
_entity_poly.pdbx_seq_one_letter_code
_entity_poly.pdbx_strand_id
1 'polypeptide(L)'
;MGSITATETDARHLQRAVELAREASGHTSPNPLVGAVIVKGGRTIGEGFHAAAGELHAECVALAACDEDPAGATMYISLEPCCHEGRTPPCTDAIVSAGIARVMVASDDPTPKAAGRGLGILRDEGVRVEAVDGEIARAARLINQPFRKHARTGRPLVIFKSAMTLDGKVATRTGDSQWISGKSSRARAHRWRAECDAVAVGIHTAVADDPLLTARVEGVPRQPRRVVFDSEASLPLDSQLVRSAAEVPVIVICSRAAKRTATDALRTAGIEVVVTPGENEAARLVKALDELGDRGVQSLLLEGGPHLAGVFLEAGEIDEARMFVAPLFIGGRDAKAAIEAQGVERIEDAVRAVTTEVERVDDDVLIRARLREW
;
A
#
# COMPACT_ATOMS: atom_id res chain seq x y z
N MET A 1 -18.73 7.94 19.52
CA MET A 1 -19.40 6.61 19.55
C MET A 1 -18.79 5.81 20.69
N GLY A 2 -19.59 5.09 21.47
CA GLY A 2 -19.06 4.16 22.48
C GLY A 2 -18.49 2.95 21.75
N SER A 3 -17.17 2.81 21.74
CA SER A 3 -16.50 1.59 21.31
C SER A 3 -16.67 0.51 22.39
N ILE A 4 -16.85 -0.74 21.99
CA ILE A 4 -16.97 -1.86 22.92
C ILE A 4 -15.81 -2.84 22.74
N THR A 5 -15.38 -3.42 23.85
CA THR A 5 -14.52 -4.60 23.80
C THR A 5 -15.33 -5.79 23.29
N ALA A 6 -14.87 -6.39 22.20
CA ALA A 6 -15.51 -7.57 21.60
C ALA A 6 -15.50 -8.76 22.57
N THR A 7 -16.56 -9.57 22.56
CA THR A 7 -16.48 -10.91 23.18
C THR A 7 -15.44 -11.76 22.44
N GLU A 8 -14.91 -12.81 23.07
CA GLU A 8 -13.94 -13.70 22.41
C GLU A 8 -14.50 -14.33 21.12
N THR A 9 -15.80 -14.63 21.11
CA THR A 9 -16.49 -15.14 19.92
C THR A 9 -16.61 -14.08 18.83
N ASP A 10 -17.01 -12.85 19.16
CA ASP A 10 -17.08 -11.75 18.20
C ASP A 10 -15.68 -11.44 17.61
N ALA A 11 -14.66 -11.47 18.47
CA ALA A 11 -13.27 -11.26 18.11
C ALA A 11 -12.79 -12.26 17.06
N ARG A 12 -13.10 -13.55 17.24
CA ARG A 12 -12.74 -14.61 16.29
C ARG A 12 -13.37 -14.39 14.91
N HIS A 13 -14.65 -14.00 14.86
CA HIS A 13 -15.33 -13.77 13.58
C HIS A 13 -14.85 -12.51 12.87
N LEU A 14 -14.55 -11.44 13.60
CA LEU A 14 -13.90 -10.25 13.01
C LEU A 14 -12.48 -10.55 12.53
N GLN A 15 -11.72 -11.35 13.27
CA GLN A 15 -10.40 -11.81 12.84
C GLN A 15 -10.49 -12.59 11.53
N ARG A 16 -11.47 -13.51 11.42
CA ARG A 16 -11.75 -14.23 10.18
C ARG A 16 -12.13 -13.28 9.02
N ALA A 17 -12.95 -12.26 9.28
CA ALA A 17 -13.27 -11.24 8.28
C ALA A 17 -12.03 -10.48 7.79
N VAL A 18 -11.09 -10.15 8.69
CA VAL A 18 -9.80 -9.53 8.33
C VAL A 18 -8.91 -10.48 7.53
N GLU A 19 -8.92 -11.78 7.84
CA GLU A 19 -8.19 -12.80 7.08
C GLU A 19 -8.72 -12.94 5.66
N LEU A 20 -10.04 -13.06 5.50
CA LEU A 20 -10.72 -13.10 4.19
C LEU A 20 -10.37 -11.86 3.36
N ALA A 21 -10.38 -10.66 3.98
CA ALA A 21 -10.02 -9.43 3.29
C ALA A 21 -8.59 -9.47 2.71
N ARG A 22 -7.63 -10.11 3.41
CA ARG A 22 -6.22 -10.19 2.95
C ARG A 22 -6.04 -11.06 1.72
N GLU A 23 -6.95 -11.99 1.44
CA GLU A 23 -6.88 -12.87 0.26
C GLU A 23 -6.92 -12.07 -1.06
N ALA A 24 -7.52 -10.88 -1.07
CA ALA A 24 -7.60 -10.01 -2.25
C ALA A 24 -6.45 -8.99 -2.37
N SER A 25 -5.37 -9.13 -1.58
CA SER A 25 -4.23 -8.22 -1.63
C SER A 25 -3.67 -8.10 -3.06
N GLY A 26 -3.48 -6.87 -3.53
CA GLY A 26 -3.04 -6.57 -4.90
C GLY A 26 -4.13 -6.60 -5.99
N HIS A 27 -5.38 -6.92 -5.65
CA HIS A 27 -6.47 -7.06 -6.63
C HIS A 27 -7.55 -5.98 -6.51
N THR A 28 -7.71 -5.35 -5.34
CA THR A 28 -8.85 -4.47 -5.07
C THR A 28 -8.59 -3.00 -5.39
N SER A 29 -7.34 -2.55 -5.46
CA SER A 29 -7.02 -1.12 -5.65
C SER A 29 -7.75 -0.53 -6.87
N PRO A 30 -8.41 0.64 -6.74
CA PRO A 30 -8.34 1.60 -5.62
C PRO A 30 -9.35 1.34 -4.47
N ASN A 31 -10.11 0.25 -4.52
CA ASN A 31 -11.03 -0.11 -3.45
C ASN A 31 -10.28 -0.75 -2.26
N PRO A 32 -10.78 -0.58 -1.03
CA PRO A 32 -10.19 -1.21 0.15
C PRO A 32 -10.36 -2.73 0.13
N LEU A 33 -9.52 -3.41 0.90
CA LEU A 33 -9.70 -4.81 1.27
C LEU A 33 -10.82 -4.90 2.31
N VAL A 34 -11.87 -5.66 1.99
CA VAL A 34 -13.00 -5.87 2.90
C VAL A 34 -13.35 -7.35 2.92
N GLY A 35 -13.60 -7.89 4.11
CA GLY A 35 -14.13 -9.22 4.34
C GLY A 35 -15.32 -9.18 5.29
N ALA A 36 -16.20 -10.15 5.14
CA ALA A 36 -17.43 -10.28 5.91
C ALA A 36 -17.71 -11.75 6.26
N VAL A 37 -18.26 -11.96 7.45
CA VAL A 37 -18.68 -13.26 7.97
C VAL A 37 -20.08 -13.12 8.56
N ILE A 38 -20.99 -14.01 8.22
CA ILE A 38 -22.37 -14.01 8.71
C ILE A 38 -22.59 -15.24 9.60
N VAL A 39 -23.12 -15.02 10.80
CA VAL A 39 -23.26 -16.04 11.85
C VAL A 39 -24.70 -16.07 12.38
N LYS A 40 -25.30 -17.27 12.42
CA LYS A 40 -26.65 -17.52 12.96
C LYS A 40 -26.63 -18.75 13.86
N GLY A 41 -27.24 -18.66 15.05
CA GLY A 41 -27.24 -19.75 16.02
C GLY A 41 -25.83 -20.23 16.44
N GLY A 42 -24.83 -19.35 16.39
CA GLY A 42 -23.43 -19.67 16.69
C GLY A 42 -22.66 -20.39 15.57
N ARG A 43 -23.28 -20.62 14.40
CA ARG A 43 -22.64 -21.19 13.22
C ARG A 43 -22.42 -20.12 12.15
N THR A 44 -21.27 -20.18 11.47
CA THR A 44 -21.04 -19.37 10.27
C THR A 44 -21.88 -19.96 9.13
N ILE A 45 -22.69 -19.10 8.51
CA ILE A 45 -23.60 -19.48 7.43
C ILE A 45 -23.18 -18.89 6.08
N GLY A 46 -22.36 -17.84 6.08
CA GLY A 46 -21.83 -17.22 4.87
C GLY A 46 -20.52 -16.48 5.13
N GLU A 47 -19.61 -16.51 4.16
CA GLU A 47 -18.33 -15.80 4.16
C GLU A 47 -18.12 -15.13 2.81
N GLY A 48 -17.47 -13.96 2.80
CA GLY A 48 -17.19 -13.25 1.57
C GLY A 48 -16.11 -12.20 1.73
N PHE A 49 -15.47 -11.86 0.62
CA PHE A 49 -14.54 -10.74 0.53
C PHE A 49 -14.67 -10.04 -0.82
N HIS A 50 -14.27 -8.78 -0.87
CA HIS A 50 -14.23 -8.03 -2.12
C HIS A 50 -13.05 -8.48 -2.97
N ALA A 51 -13.32 -9.20 -4.07
CA ALA A 51 -12.29 -9.87 -4.85
C ALA A 51 -11.46 -8.91 -5.74
N ALA A 52 -12.10 -7.94 -6.38
CA ALA A 52 -11.43 -6.99 -7.27
C ALA A 52 -12.28 -5.72 -7.49
N ALA A 53 -11.65 -4.63 -7.91
CA ALA A 53 -12.34 -3.36 -8.16
C ALA A 53 -13.49 -3.50 -9.17
N GLY A 54 -14.73 -3.19 -8.74
CA GLY A 54 -15.94 -3.32 -9.56
C GLY A 54 -16.72 -4.61 -9.36
N GLU A 55 -16.14 -5.61 -8.69
CA GLU A 55 -16.87 -6.80 -8.23
C GLU A 55 -17.75 -6.49 -7.01
N LEU A 56 -18.58 -7.46 -6.63
CA LEU A 56 -19.41 -7.37 -5.42
C LEU A 56 -18.57 -7.06 -4.17
N HIS A 57 -19.15 -6.26 -3.28
CA HIS A 57 -18.57 -5.99 -1.97
C HIS A 57 -18.72 -7.20 -1.05
N ALA A 58 -17.88 -7.27 -0.01
CA ALA A 58 -17.78 -8.42 0.88
C ALA A 58 -19.12 -8.81 1.52
N GLU A 59 -19.94 -7.83 1.88
CA GLU A 59 -21.27 -8.01 2.47
C GLU A 59 -22.19 -8.76 1.51
N CYS A 60 -22.24 -8.31 0.27
CA CYS A 60 -23.07 -8.93 -0.77
C CYS A 60 -22.56 -10.33 -1.12
N VAL A 61 -21.24 -10.54 -1.17
CA VAL A 61 -20.65 -11.88 -1.38
C VAL A 61 -21.02 -12.81 -0.23
N ALA A 62 -20.88 -12.38 1.02
CA ALA A 62 -21.20 -13.18 2.19
C ALA A 62 -22.70 -13.52 2.27
N LEU A 63 -23.57 -12.56 1.93
CA LEU A 63 -25.02 -12.77 1.85
C LEU A 63 -25.39 -13.77 0.75
N ALA A 64 -24.78 -13.66 -0.43
CA ALA A 64 -25.01 -14.60 -1.53
C ALA A 64 -24.49 -16.01 -1.23
N ALA A 65 -23.46 -16.12 -0.38
CA ALA A 65 -22.86 -17.37 0.05
C ALA A 65 -23.59 -18.04 1.23
N CYS A 66 -24.67 -17.43 1.75
CA CYS A 66 -25.43 -17.98 2.87
C CYS A 66 -26.04 -19.35 2.52
N ASP A 67 -25.79 -20.35 3.35
CA ASP A 67 -26.38 -21.69 3.22
C ASP A 67 -27.79 -21.82 3.83
N GLU A 68 -28.24 -20.80 4.56
CA GLU A 68 -29.59 -20.65 5.11
C GLU A 68 -30.03 -19.18 5.17
N ASP A 69 -31.30 -18.91 5.50
CA ASP A 69 -31.85 -17.55 5.59
C ASP A 69 -31.09 -16.71 6.65
N PRO A 70 -30.45 -15.57 6.26
CA PRO A 70 -29.68 -14.73 7.17
C PRO A 70 -30.54 -13.87 8.11
N ALA A 71 -31.87 -13.87 7.99
CA ALA A 71 -32.73 -13.07 8.86
C ALA A 71 -32.46 -13.37 10.35
N GLY A 72 -32.23 -12.34 11.16
CA GLY A 72 -31.87 -12.44 12.57
C GLY A 72 -30.39 -12.72 12.87
N ALA A 73 -29.54 -12.88 11.86
CA ALA A 73 -28.12 -13.19 12.03
C ALA A 73 -27.28 -11.97 12.47
N THR A 74 -26.03 -12.24 12.84
CA THR A 74 -24.99 -11.22 13.05
C THR A 74 -24.02 -11.23 11.86
N MET A 75 -23.75 -10.06 11.29
CA MET A 75 -22.70 -9.84 10.30
C MET A 75 -21.47 -9.21 10.97
N TYR A 76 -20.30 -9.80 10.76
CA TYR A 76 -19.01 -9.29 11.17
C TYR A 76 -18.28 -8.78 9.94
N ILE A 77 -17.86 -7.51 9.95
CA ILE A 77 -17.25 -6.87 8.78
C ILE A 77 -15.96 -6.14 9.16
N SER A 78 -14.95 -6.24 8.30
CA SER A 78 -13.64 -5.64 8.55
C SER A 78 -13.60 -4.10 8.37
N LEU A 79 -14.55 -3.52 7.64
CA LEU A 79 -14.65 -2.09 7.36
C LEU A 79 -16.11 -1.64 7.43
N GLU A 80 -16.39 -0.38 7.75
CA GLU A 80 -17.74 0.19 7.72
C GLU A 80 -18.44 -0.08 6.36
N PRO A 81 -19.69 -0.62 6.35
CA PRO A 81 -20.44 -0.85 5.12
C PRO A 81 -20.69 0.43 4.33
N CYS A 82 -20.59 0.35 3.00
CA CYS A 82 -20.84 1.51 2.15
C CYS A 82 -22.34 1.88 2.13
N CYS A 83 -22.60 3.18 2.10
CA CYS A 83 -23.95 3.76 2.12
C CYS A 83 -24.24 4.69 0.93
N HIS A 84 -23.43 4.60 -0.13
CA HIS A 84 -23.56 5.41 -1.32
C HIS A 84 -23.63 4.53 -2.55
N GLU A 85 -24.41 4.95 -3.53
CA GLU A 85 -24.45 4.28 -4.83
C GLU A 85 -23.17 4.61 -5.59
N GLY A 86 -22.39 3.56 -5.86
CA GLY A 86 -21.13 3.64 -6.61
C GLY A 86 -21.28 2.96 -7.96
N ARG A 87 -20.44 1.94 -8.20
CA ARG A 87 -20.63 1.00 -9.32
C ARG A 87 -21.66 -0.09 -9.00
N THR A 88 -21.91 -0.31 -7.72
CA THR A 88 -22.89 -1.24 -7.16
C THR A 88 -23.84 -0.48 -6.22
N PRO A 89 -25.04 -1.03 -5.96
CA PRO A 89 -25.94 -0.51 -4.91
C PRO A 89 -25.28 -0.50 -3.52
N PRO A 90 -25.79 0.32 -2.57
CA PRO A 90 -25.25 0.39 -1.21
C PRO A 90 -25.34 -0.94 -0.46
N CYS A 91 -24.29 -1.30 0.27
CA CYS A 91 -24.30 -2.49 1.11
C CYS A 91 -25.31 -2.39 2.26
N THR A 92 -25.59 -1.18 2.75
CA THR A 92 -26.61 -0.95 3.78
C THR A 92 -27.97 -1.51 3.39
N ASP A 93 -28.37 -1.32 2.13
CA ASP A 93 -29.69 -1.75 1.63
C ASP A 93 -29.76 -3.28 1.56
N ALA A 94 -28.67 -3.92 1.14
CA ALA A 94 -28.55 -5.38 1.11
C ALA A 94 -28.62 -5.98 2.52
N ILE A 95 -27.94 -5.37 3.49
CA ILE A 95 -27.95 -5.80 4.91
C ILE A 95 -29.37 -5.72 5.49
N VAL A 96 -30.05 -4.58 5.28
CA VAL A 96 -31.42 -4.36 5.77
C VAL A 96 -32.41 -5.32 5.10
N SER A 97 -32.33 -5.46 3.77
CA SER A 97 -33.22 -6.35 3.00
C SER A 97 -33.06 -7.82 3.39
N ALA A 98 -31.84 -8.23 3.79
CA ALA A 98 -31.55 -9.58 4.27
C ALA A 98 -32.03 -9.83 5.71
N GLY A 99 -32.53 -8.81 6.42
CA GLY A 99 -33.01 -8.94 7.79
C GLY A 99 -31.91 -9.21 8.83
N ILE A 100 -30.67 -8.78 8.57
CA ILE A 100 -29.57 -8.89 9.54
C ILE A 100 -29.91 -8.10 10.80
N ALA A 101 -29.83 -8.74 11.97
CA ALA A 101 -30.22 -8.10 13.24
C ALA A 101 -29.09 -7.31 13.89
N ARG A 102 -27.83 -7.72 13.66
CA ARG A 102 -26.65 -7.11 14.28
C ARG A 102 -25.49 -7.01 13.29
N VAL A 103 -24.78 -5.89 13.29
CA VAL A 103 -23.56 -5.67 12.52
C VAL A 103 -22.42 -5.25 13.46
N MET A 104 -21.35 -6.02 13.44
CA MET A 104 -20.10 -5.79 14.17
C MET A 104 -19.03 -5.30 13.20
N VAL A 105 -18.44 -4.13 13.46
CA VAL A 105 -17.52 -3.45 12.55
C VAL A 105 -16.12 -3.32 13.16
N ALA A 106 -15.10 -3.78 12.45
CA ALA A 106 -13.71 -3.71 12.92
C ALA A 106 -13.05 -2.35 12.69
N SER A 107 -13.32 -1.68 11.57
CA SER A 107 -12.67 -0.41 11.21
C SER A 107 -13.68 0.60 10.67
N ASP A 108 -13.46 1.87 10.99
CA ASP A 108 -14.10 3.01 10.34
C ASP A 108 -13.68 3.12 8.87
N ASP A 109 -14.56 3.66 8.03
CA ASP A 109 -14.18 4.16 6.70
C ASP A 109 -13.68 5.62 6.84
N PRO A 110 -12.41 5.90 6.52
CA PRO A 110 -11.81 7.22 6.66
C PRO A 110 -12.29 8.24 5.61
N THR A 111 -13.05 7.81 4.60
CA THR A 111 -13.51 8.70 3.54
C THR A 111 -14.63 9.60 4.05
N PRO A 112 -14.65 10.90 3.67
CA PRO A 112 -15.76 11.80 4.00
C PRO A 112 -17.11 11.28 3.46
N LYS A 113 -17.06 10.42 2.43
CA LYS A 113 -18.23 9.85 1.77
C LYS A 113 -18.96 8.80 2.62
N ALA A 114 -18.25 8.08 3.47
CA ALA A 114 -18.82 7.01 4.29
C ALA A 114 -18.83 7.33 5.78
N ALA A 115 -17.80 8.00 6.32
CA ALA A 115 -17.52 8.20 7.75
C ALA A 115 -18.78 8.30 8.65
N GLY A 116 -19.18 7.16 9.22
CA GLY A 116 -20.28 7.03 10.18
C GLY A 116 -21.71 7.09 9.62
N ARG A 117 -21.88 7.39 8.33
CA ARG A 117 -23.20 7.50 7.68
C ARG A 117 -23.84 6.15 7.44
N GLY A 118 -23.06 5.15 7.01
CA GLY A 118 -23.57 3.79 6.81
C GLY A 118 -24.01 3.17 8.13
N LEU A 119 -23.21 3.37 9.18
CA LEU A 119 -23.59 2.94 10.52
C LEU A 119 -24.81 3.68 11.08
N GLY A 120 -25.07 4.91 10.64
CA GLY A 120 -26.27 5.67 10.99
C GLY A 120 -27.52 5.05 10.37
N ILE A 121 -27.51 4.87 9.04
CA ILE A 121 -28.63 4.28 8.27
C ILE A 121 -29.03 2.91 8.83
N LEU A 122 -28.06 2.04 9.09
CA LEU A 122 -28.33 0.72 9.66
C LEU A 122 -29.05 0.80 11.03
N ARG A 123 -28.66 1.74 11.89
CA ARG A 123 -29.33 1.92 13.19
C ARG A 123 -30.75 2.44 13.04
N ASP A 124 -30.98 3.36 12.12
CA ASP A 124 -32.30 3.94 11.85
C ASP A 124 -33.28 2.87 11.31
N GLU A 125 -32.76 1.91 10.53
CA GLU A 125 -33.48 0.73 10.03
C GLU A 125 -33.58 -0.42 11.07
N GLY A 126 -33.18 -0.18 12.32
CA GLY A 126 -33.37 -1.13 13.43
C GLY A 126 -32.28 -2.19 13.58
N VAL A 127 -31.17 -2.10 12.84
CA VAL A 127 -30.02 -3.01 12.98
C VAL A 127 -29.16 -2.57 14.18
N ARG A 128 -28.82 -3.51 15.06
CA ARG A 128 -27.87 -3.24 16.16
C ARG A 128 -26.45 -3.12 15.61
N VAL A 129 -25.90 -1.92 15.61
CA VAL A 129 -24.55 -1.65 15.09
C VAL A 129 -23.55 -1.38 16.21
N GLU A 130 -22.46 -2.14 16.24
CA GLU A 130 -21.39 -2.05 17.23
C GLU A 130 -20.02 -1.99 16.54
N ALA A 131 -19.20 -1.01 16.93
CA ALA A 131 -17.82 -0.88 16.47
C ALA A 131 -16.87 -1.32 17.58
N VAL A 132 -15.83 -2.06 17.23
CA VAL A 132 -14.83 -2.57 18.18
C VAL A 132 -13.57 -1.70 18.19
N ASP A 133 -12.82 -1.76 19.28
CA ASP A 133 -11.48 -1.19 19.42
C ASP A 133 -10.41 -2.29 19.64
N GLY A 134 -9.23 -1.88 20.09
CA GLY A 134 -8.12 -2.79 20.41
C GLY A 134 -7.43 -3.38 19.19
N GLU A 135 -6.82 -4.55 19.38
CA GLU A 135 -5.94 -5.19 18.40
C GLU A 135 -6.65 -5.59 17.11
N ILE A 136 -7.91 -6.01 17.18
CA ILE A 136 -8.67 -6.41 15.99
C ILE A 136 -8.99 -5.19 15.12
N ALA A 137 -9.41 -4.09 15.75
CA ALA A 137 -9.63 -2.84 15.05
C ALA A 137 -8.33 -2.31 14.44
N ARG A 138 -7.20 -2.44 15.17
CA ARG A 138 -5.87 -2.11 14.64
C ARG A 138 -5.51 -3.00 13.45
N ALA A 139 -5.70 -4.31 13.53
CA ALA A 139 -5.43 -5.26 12.45
C ALA A 139 -6.25 -4.95 11.18
N ALA A 140 -7.53 -4.59 11.34
CA ALA A 140 -8.39 -4.17 10.25
C ALA A 140 -7.96 -2.84 9.60
N ARG A 141 -7.48 -1.87 10.40
CA ARG A 141 -6.88 -0.64 9.84
C ARG A 141 -5.56 -0.91 9.12
N LEU A 142 -4.75 -1.85 9.62
CA LEU A 142 -3.44 -2.15 9.07
C LEU A 142 -3.48 -2.76 7.67
N ILE A 143 -4.51 -3.57 7.35
CA ILE A 143 -4.64 -4.13 5.99
C ILE A 143 -5.00 -3.07 4.95
N ASN A 144 -5.54 -1.91 5.37
CA ASN A 144 -6.01 -0.84 4.49
C ASN A 144 -5.17 0.45 4.59
N GLN A 145 -3.93 0.39 5.08
CA GLN A 145 -3.07 1.59 5.22
C GLN A 145 -2.96 2.45 3.93
N PRO A 146 -2.80 1.87 2.72
CA PRO A 146 -2.82 2.63 1.47
C PRO A 146 -4.10 3.44 1.27
N PHE A 147 -5.26 2.77 1.37
CA PHE A 147 -6.57 3.39 1.24
C PHE A 147 -6.77 4.48 2.29
N ARG A 148 -6.37 4.23 3.54
CA ARG A 148 -6.53 5.16 4.66
C ARG A 148 -5.67 6.41 4.51
N LYS A 149 -4.39 6.28 4.13
CA LYS A 149 -3.52 7.43 3.87
C LYS A 149 -4.07 8.26 2.71
N HIS A 150 -4.44 7.62 1.61
CA HIS A 150 -4.96 8.31 0.43
C HIS A 150 -6.26 9.06 0.75
N ALA A 151 -7.21 8.43 1.45
CA ALA A 151 -8.46 9.09 1.85
C ALA A 151 -8.24 10.33 2.74
N ARG A 152 -7.20 10.32 3.59
CA ARG A 152 -6.92 11.40 4.54
C ARG A 152 -6.04 12.52 3.99
N THR A 153 -5.13 12.20 3.08
CA THR A 153 -4.08 13.13 2.64
C THR A 153 -4.07 13.38 1.14
N GLY A 154 -4.78 12.55 0.37
CA GLY A 154 -4.67 12.48 -1.08
C GLY A 154 -3.41 11.76 -1.57
N ARG A 155 -2.45 11.39 -0.71
CA ARG A 155 -1.15 10.85 -1.12
C ARG A 155 -1.05 9.33 -0.96
N PRO A 156 -0.22 8.64 -1.76
CA PRO A 156 0.04 7.22 -1.60
C PRO A 156 0.81 6.91 -0.31
N LEU A 157 0.56 5.72 0.26
CA LEU A 157 1.40 5.09 1.27
C LEU A 157 2.73 4.70 0.64
N VAL A 158 3.83 5.17 1.22
CA VAL A 158 5.18 4.89 0.71
C VAL A 158 5.81 3.79 1.55
N ILE A 159 6.17 2.71 0.88
CA ILE A 159 6.91 1.60 1.44
C ILE A 159 8.34 1.71 0.90
N PHE A 160 9.30 2.04 1.75
CA PHE A 160 10.71 2.00 1.40
C PHE A 160 11.23 0.57 1.54
N LYS A 161 11.65 -0.04 0.44
CA LYS A 161 12.30 -1.34 0.43
C LYS A 161 13.78 -1.19 0.12
N SER A 162 14.63 -1.82 0.93
CA SER A 162 16.05 -1.95 0.63
C SER A 162 16.59 -3.32 1.00
N ALA A 163 17.71 -3.69 0.38
CA ALA A 163 18.51 -4.85 0.73
C ALA A 163 19.92 -4.37 1.06
N MET A 164 20.35 -4.64 2.29
CA MET A 164 21.65 -4.20 2.79
C MET A 164 22.42 -5.35 3.42
N THR A 165 23.73 -5.16 3.52
CA THR A 165 24.64 -6.03 4.28
C THR A 165 24.46 -5.85 5.78
N LEU A 166 25.10 -6.71 6.58
CA LEU A 166 25.03 -6.65 8.04
C LEU A 166 25.63 -5.35 8.61
N ASP A 167 26.55 -4.72 7.89
CA ASP A 167 27.12 -3.39 8.17
C ASP A 167 26.40 -2.23 7.45
N GLY A 168 25.20 -2.46 6.91
CA GLY A 168 24.31 -1.41 6.41
C GLY A 168 24.65 -0.86 5.04
N LYS A 169 25.37 -1.61 4.20
CA LYS A 169 25.77 -1.19 2.84
C LYS A 169 24.84 -1.78 1.78
N VAL A 170 24.52 -1.01 0.75
CA VAL A 170 23.69 -1.43 -0.39
C VAL A 170 24.45 -1.57 -1.70
N ALA A 171 25.71 -1.13 -1.71
CA ALA A 171 26.66 -1.39 -2.78
C ALA A 171 28.09 -1.19 -2.26
N THR A 172 29.05 -1.82 -2.92
CA THR A 172 30.48 -1.52 -2.73
C THR A 172 30.80 -0.08 -3.12
N ARG A 173 32.02 0.38 -2.80
CA ARG A 173 32.50 1.72 -3.20
C ARG A 173 32.51 1.96 -4.73
N THR A 174 32.48 0.89 -5.53
CA THR A 174 32.44 0.96 -7.00
C THR A 174 31.04 0.80 -7.57
N GLY A 175 30.01 0.68 -6.72
CA GLY A 175 28.61 0.53 -7.12
C GLY A 175 28.17 -0.91 -7.35
N ASP A 176 29.04 -1.91 -7.18
CA ASP A 176 28.65 -3.32 -7.29
C ASP A 176 27.72 -3.71 -6.13
N SER A 177 26.56 -4.26 -6.46
CA SER A 177 25.45 -4.53 -5.52
C SER A 177 24.73 -5.87 -5.79
N GLN A 178 25.13 -6.59 -6.84
CA GLN A 178 24.43 -7.80 -7.28
C GLN A 178 25.21 -9.07 -6.90
N TRP A 179 24.71 -9.94 -6.03
CA TRP A 179 23.46 -9.88 -5.27
C TRP A 179 23.75 -9.83 -3.78
N ILE A 180 23.34 -8.74 -3.12
CA ILE A 180 23.36 -8.64 -1.66
C ILE A 180 22.28 -9.54 -1.02
N SER A 181 21.02 -9.42 -1.46
CA SER A 181 19.92 -10.25 -0.91
C SER A 181 19.74 -11.57 -1.66
N GLY A 182 19.27 -12.59 -0.97
CA GLY A 182 19.01 -13.93 -1.48
C GLY A 182 17.81 -14.04 -2.44
N LYS A 183 17.64 -15.22 -3.05
CA LYS A 183 16.57 -15.50 -4.04
C LYS A 183 15.17 -15.30 -3.44
N SER A 184 14.94 -15.77 -2.21
CA SER A 184 13.63 -15.68 -1.55
C SER A 184 13.25 -14.25 -1.16
N SER A 185 14.24 -13.44 -0.76
CA SER A 185 14.07 -12.00 -0.53
C SER A 185 13.67 -11.27 -1.80
N ARG A 186 14.32 -11.58 -2.94
CA ARG A 186 13.95 -11.01 -4.25
C ARG A 186 12.55 -11.48 -4.70
N ALA A 187 12.19 -12.74 -4.45
CA ALA A 187 10.84 -13.24 -4.74
C ALA A 187 9.78 -12.52 -3.89
N ARG A 188 10.06 -12.24 -2.61
CA ARG A 188 9.18 -11.45 -1.74
C ARG A 188 9.03 -10.02 -2.25
N ALA A 189 10.11 -9.37 -2.70
CA ALA A 189 10.03 -8.05 -3.33
C ALA A 189 9.11 -8.06 -4.56
N HIS A 190 9.15 -9.10 -5.40
CA HIS A 190 8.24 -9.22 -6.54
C HIS A 190 6.75 -9.35 -6.14
N ARG A 191 6.44 -10.01 -5.02
CA ARG A 191 5.08 -10.02 -4.47
C ARG A 191 4.65 -8.62 -4.04
N TRP A 192 5.51 -7.88 -3.34
CA TRP A 192 5.21 -6.49 -2.97
C TRP A 192 5.00 -5.57 -4.17
N ARG A 193 5.73 -5.78 -5.27
CA ARG A 193 5.46 -5.08 -6.54
C ARG A 193 4.06 -5.39 -7.09
N ALA A 194 3.58 -6.62 -6.97
CA ALA A 194 2.24 -7.00 -7.39
C ALA A 194 1.14 -6.43 -6.49
N GLU A 195 1.46 -6.20 -5.21
CA GLU A 195 0.54 -5.65 -4.21
C GLU A 195 0.43 -4.12 -4.26
N CYS A 196 1.45 -3.43 -4.79
CA CYS A 196 1.50 -1.97 -4.84
C CYS A 196 1.00 -1.40 -6.18
N ASP A 197 0.44 -0.19 -6.13
CA ASP A 197 -0.05 0.49 -7.34
C ASP A 197 1.07 0.98 -8.24
N ALA A 198 2.20 1.32 -7.63
CA ALA A 198 3.36 1.86 -8.30
C ALA A 198 4.66 1.40 -7.63
N VAL A 199 5.74 1.37 -8.43
CA VAL A 199 7.11 1.14 -7.99
C VAL A 199 7.95 2.34 -8.42
N ALA A 200 8.76 2.88 -7.50
CA ALA A 200 9.60 4.05 -7.75
C ALA A 200 11.09 3.76 -7.63
N VAL A 201 11.86 4.40 -8.51
CA VAL A 201 13.32 4.50 -8.43
C VAL A 201 13.78 5.91 -8.79
N GLY A 202 14.97 6.29 -8.34
CA GLY A 202 15.66 7.48 -8.85
C GLY A 202 16.34 7.21 -10.20
N ILE A 203 16.60 8.27 -10.97
CA ILE A 203 17.27 8.20 -12.27
C ILE A 203 18.60 7.44 -12.23
N HIS A 204 19.41 7.61 -11.19
CA HIS A 204 20.70 6.91 -11.08
C HIS A 204 20.54 5.39 -11.02
N THR A 205 19.53 4.89 -10.31
CA THR A 205 19.20 3.45 -10.31
C THR A 205 18.66 3.01 -11.66
N ALA A 206 17.80 3.82 -12.29
CA ALA A 206 17.28 3.51 -13.61
C ALA A 206 18.41 3.37 -14.66
N VAL A 207 19.43 4.22 -14.61
CA VAL A 207 20.58 4.17 -15.52
C VAL A 207 21.56 3.05 -15.17
N ALA A 208 21.87 2.85 -13.88
CA ALA A 208 22.87 1.87 -13.47
C ALA A 208 22.40 0.42 -13.66
N ASP A 209 21.13 0.15 -13.35
CA ASP A 209 20.59 -1.22 -13.34
C ASP A 209 19.73 -1.55 -14.57
N ASP A 210 19.34 -0.54 -15.36
CA ASP A 210 18.38 -0.63 -16.46
C ASP A 210 17.17 -1.55 -16.16
N PRO A 211 16.41 -1.31 -15.06
CA PRO A 211 15.45 -2.28 -14.57
C PRO A 211 14.11 -2.22 -15.32
N LEU A 212 13.43 -3.35 -15.45
CA LEU A 212 12.04 -3.38 -15.95
C LEU A 212 10.99 -2.87 -14.94
N LEU A 213 11.29 -2.94 -13.64
CA LEU A 213 10.39 -2.62 -12.51
C LEU A 213 9.03 -3.34 -12.51
N THR A 214 8.93 -4.47 -13.19
CA THR A 214 7.72 -5.31 -13.21
C THR A 214 7.64 -6.27 -12.01
N ALA A 215 6.42 -6.66 -11.68
CA ALA A 215 6.12 -7.78 -10.80
C ALA A 215 6.22 -9.09 -11.61
N ARG A 216 7.14 -9.96 -11.20
CA ARG A 216 7.38 -11.27 -11.84
C ARG A 216 6.80 -12.38 -10.96
N VAL A 217 5.49 -12.34 -10.82
CA VAL A 217 4.70 -13.33 -10.08
C VAL A 217 3.64 -13.85 -11.04
N GLU A 218 3.27 -15.13 -10.91
CA GLU A 218 2.20 -15.72 -11.71
C GLU A 218 0.83 -15.14 -11.29
N GLY A 219 -0.06 -14.92 -12.25
CA GLY A 219 -1.42 -14.45 -11.97
C GLY A 219 -1.54 -13.00 -11.53
N VAL A 220 -0.51 -12.16 -11.75
CA VAL A 220 -0.58 -10.73 -11.42
C VAL A 220 -1.70 -10.05 -12.22
N PRO A 221 -2.75 -9.51 -11.58
CA PRO A 221 -3.90 -8.93 -12.28
C PRO A 221 -3.52 -7.65 -13.02
N ARG A 222 -2.55 -6.90 -12.47
CA ARG A 222 -2.07 -5.63 -13.02
C ARG A 222 -0.62 -5.39 -12.64
N GLN A 223 0.19 -4.95 -13.60
CA GLN A 223 1.56 -4.51 -13.33
C GLN A 223 1.55 -3.14 -12.60
N PRO A 224 2.45 -2.90 -11.63
CA PRO A 224 2.56 -1.60 -11.00
C PRO A 224 2.98 -0.54 -12.01
N ARG A 225 2.48 0.69 -11.85
CA ARG A 225 2.99 1.83 -12.60
C ARG A 225 4.45 2.05 -12.25
N ARG A 226 5.28 2.35 -13.24
CA ARG A 226 6.73 2.49 -13.04
C ARG A 226 7.09 3.95 -12.98
N VAL A 227 7.55 4.42 -11.83
CA VAL A 227 7.80 5.84 -11.58
C VAL A 227 9.31 6.09 -11.49
N VAL A 228 9.82 7.01 -12.32
CA VAL A 228 11.21 7.44 -12.27
C VAL A 228 11.26 8.88 -11.79
N PHE A 229 11.97 9.11 -10.68
CA PHE A 229 12.30 10.46 -10.22
C PHE A 229 13.58 10.93 -10.90
N ASP A 230 13.42 11.88 -11.83
CA ASP A 230 14.45 12.34 -12.75
C ASP A 230 14.29 13.85 -12.99
N SER A 231 14.96 14.64 -12.16
CA SER A 231 14.85 16.10 -12.13
C SER A 231 15.10 16.78 -13.48
N GLU A 232 15.90 16.16 -14.34
CA GLU A 232 16.34 16.71 -15.64
C GLU A 232 15.65 16.08 -16.85
N ALA A 233 14.81 15.06 -16.64
CA ALA A 233 14.20 14.27 -17.72
C ALA A 233 15.27 13.63 -18.63
N SER A 234 16.30 13.05 -18.01
CA SER A 234 17.48 12.45 -18.60
C SER A 234 17.41 10.92 -18.82
N LEU A 235 16.28 10.28 -18.49
CA LEU A 235 16.05 8.84 -18.71
C LEU A 235 16.43 8.43 -20.15
N PRO A 236 17.34 7.46 -20.34
CA PRO A 236 17.77 7.06 -21.68
C PRO A 236 16.61 6.51 -22.50
N LEU A 237 16.47 7.00 -23.74
CA LEU A 237 15.40 6.58 -24.68
C LEU A 237 15.52 5.11 -25.09
N ASP A 238 16.70 4.53 -24.92
CA ASP A 238 17.00 3.14 -25.20
C ASP A 238 16.96 2.23 -23.95
N SER A 239 16.59 2.77 -22.79
CA SER A 239 16.39 1.97 -21.57
C SER A 239 15.25 0.95 -21.70
N GLN A 240 15.33 -0.13 -20.93
CA GLN A 240 14.26 -1.13 -20.84
C GLN A 240 12.92 -0.53 -20.41
N LEU A 241 12.95 0.48 -19.52
CA LEU A 241 11.74 1.21 -19.11
C LEU A 241 11.06 1.86 -20.32
N VAL A 242 11.82 2.61 -21.13
CA VAL A 242 11.27 3.30 -22.30
C VAL A 242 10.80 2.30 -23.36
N ARG A 243 11.61 1.29 -23.69
CA ARG A 243 11.26 0.28 -24.70
C ARG A 243 9.99 -0.51 -24.37
N SER A 244 9.69 -0.71 -23.09
CA SER A 244 8.50 -1.44 -22.63
C SER A 244 7.33 -0.54 -22.20
N ALA A 245 7.42 0.78 -22.40
CA ALA A 245 6.42 1.74 -21.93
C ALA A 245 5.03 1.52 -22.54
N ALA A 246 4.96 0.95 -23.75
CA ALA A 246 3.71 0.60 -24.42
C ALA A 246 2.96 -0.56 -23.73
N GLU A 247 3.69 -1.47 -23.07
CA GLU A 247 3.11 -2.63 -22.38
C GLU A 247 2.79 -2.32 -20.91
N VAL A 248 3.70 -1.61 -20.23
CA VAL A 248 3.55 -1.22 -18.83
C VAL A 248 3.81 0.28 -18.72
N PRO A 249 2.87 1.10 -18.22
CA PRO A 249 3.07 2.55 -18.17
C PRO A 249 4.30 2.98 -17.37
N VAL A 250 5.00 3.99 -17.87
CA VAL A 250 6.12 4.67 -17.19
C VAL A 250 5.77 6.14 -16.99
N ILE A 251 5.97 6.61 -15.77
CA ILE A 251 5.82 8.02 -15.38
C ILE A 251 7.21 8.54 -15.01
N VAL A 252 7.64 9.62 -15.66
CA VAL A 252 8.83 10.38 -15.29
C VAL A 252 8.42 11.64 -14.54
N ILE A 253 8.84 11.76 -13.30
CA ILE A 253 8.69 12.96 -12.48
C ILE A 253 9.94 13.83 -12.67
N CYS A 254 9.78 15.03 -13.21
CA CYS A 254 10.86 15.97 -13.45
C CYS A 254 10.60 17.36 -12.87
N SER A 255 11.65 18.17 -12.79
CA SER A 255 11.54 19.55 -12.31
C SER A 255 11.14 20.51 -13.43
N ARG A 256 10.68 21.72 -13.07
CA ARG A 256 10.44 22.80 -14.03
C ARG A 256 11.69 23.23 -14.81
N ALA A 257 12.89 22.92 -14.30
CA ALA A 257 14.15 23.24 -14.96
C ALA A 257 14.55 22.20 -16.02
N ALA A 258 13.85 21.07 -16.11
CA ALA A 258 14.11 20.07 -17.15
C ALA A 258 13.98 20.70 -18.55
N LYS A 259 14.93 20.37 -19.43
CA LYS A 259 14.94 20.92 -20.79
C LYS A 259 13.69 20.47 -21.53
N ARG A 260 12.97 21.41 -22.15
CA ARG A 260 11.76 21.09 -22.93
C ARG A 260 12.01 20.01 -23.99
N THR A 261 13.15 20.09 -24.68
CA THR A 261 13.56 19.09 -25.67
C THR A 261 13.69 17.68 -25.10
N ALA A 262 14.19 17.54 -23.86
CA ALA A 262 14.31 16.26 -23.18
C ALA A 262 12.93 15.71 -22.78
N THR A 263 12.07 16.57 -22.19
CA THR A 263 10.70 16.18 -21.84
C THR A 263 9.87 15.80 -23.07
N ASP A 264 10.03 16.50 -24.18
CA ASP A 264 9.30 16.24 -25.43
C ASP A 264 9.80 14.95 -26.11
N ALA A 265 11.10 14.65 -26.02
CA ALA A 265 11.64 13.37 -26.49
C ALA A 265 11.05 12.18 -25.72
N LEU A 266 10.97 12.27 -24.39
CA LEU A 266 10.34 11.23 -23.55
C LEU A 266 8.85 11.06 -23.86
N ARG A 267 8.10 12.16 -24.00
CA ARG A 267 6.68 12.11 -24.42
C ARG A 267 6.51 11.45 -25.78
N THR A 268 7.38 11.77 -26.74
CA THR A 268 7.37 11.17 -28.08
C THR A 268 7.63 9.66 -28.02
N ALA A 269 8.44 9.20 -27.05
CA ALA A 269 8.69 7.80 -26.78
C ALA A 269 7.58 7.10 -25.98
N GLY A 270 6.44 7.75 -25.74
CA GLY A 270 5.29 7.17 -25.03
C GLY A 270 5.39 7.25 -23.50
N ILE A 271 6.33 8.04 -22.97
CA ILE A 271 6.49 8.23 -21.52
C ILE A 271 5.58 9.35 -21.03
N GLU A 272 4.89 9.10 -19.93
CA GLU A 272 4.14 10.13 -19.24
C GLU A 272 5.12 11.01 -18.47
N VAL A 273 5.27 12.28 -18.87
CA VAL A 273 6.17 13.22 -18.21
C VAL A 273 5.38 14.22 -17.37
N VAL A 274 5.56 14.12 -16.06
CA VAL A 274 4.95 14.97 -15.05
C VAL A 274 5.99 15.98 -14.55
N VAL A 275 5.66 17.26 -14.66
CA VAL A 275 6.52 18.36 -14.18
C VAL A 275 6.02 18.81 -12.82
N THR A 276 6.83 18.62 -11.77
CA THR A 276 6.48 18.99 -10.40
C THR A 276 7.24 20.24 -9.93
N PRO A 277 6.57 21.20 -9.29
CA PRO A 277 7.22 22.35 -8.67
C PRO A 277 7.76 22.04 -7.28
N GLY A 278 8.75 22.80 -6.83
CA GLY A 278 9.23 22.78 -5.46
C GLY A 278 10.45 23.69 -5.31
N GLU A 279 10.60 24.31 -4.14
CA GLU A 279 11.77 25.14 -3.81
C GLU A 279 13.03 24.31 -3.58
N ASN A 280 12.84 23.04 -3.21
CA ASN A 280 13.88 22.03 -3.04
C ASN A 280 13.35 20.64 -3.46
N GLU A 281 14.21 19.62 -3.39
CA GLU A 281 13.85 18.26 -3.82
C GLU A 281 12.73 17.64 -2.97
N ALA A 282 12.73 17.85 -1.66
CA ALA A 282 11.71 17.33 -0.75
C ALA A 282 10.33 17.94 -1.03
N ALA A 283 10.24 19.26 -1.22
CA ALA A 283 9.00 19.93 -1.58
C ALA A 283 8.47 19.47 -2.95
N ARG A 284 9.37 19.28 -3.91
CA ARG A 284 9.03 18.73 -5.24
C ARG A 284 8.53 17.30 -5.15
N LEU A 285 9.16 16.48 -4.29
CA LEU A 285 8.74 15.12 -4.02
C LEU A 285 7.31 15.08 -3.45
N VAL A 286 6.98 15.92 -2.48
CA VAL A 286 5.61 15.99 -1.92
C VAL A 286 4.60 16.31 -3.02
N LYS A 287 4.93 17.24 -3.93
CA LYS A 287 4.08 17.54 -5.11
C LYS A 287 3.98 16.41 -6.11
N ALA A 288 5.01 15.59 -6.25
CA ALA A 288 4.93 14.36 -7.04
C ALA A 288 3.97 13.34 -6.40
N LEU A 289 3.99 13.21 -5.08
CA LEU A 289 3.08 12.30 -4.36
C LEU A 289 1.62 12.78 -4.43
N ASP A 290 1.38 14.10 -4.35
CA ASP A 290 0.05 14.68 -4.59
C ASP A 290 -0.46 14.28 -5.99
N GLU A 291 0.36 14.47 -7.04
CA GLU A 291 -0.01 14.13 -8.43
C GLU A 291 -0.24 12.62 -8.65
N LEU A 292 0.60 11.76 -8.06
CA LEU A 292 0.39 10.31 -8.13
C LEU A 292 -0.92 9.90 -7.45
N GLY A 293 -1.22 10.53 -6.32
CA GLY A 293 -2.46 10.37 -5.58
C GLY A 293 -3.69 10.75 -6.38
N ASP A 294 -3.66 11.90 -7.07
CA ASP A 294 -4.73 12.36 -7.97
C ASP A 294 -4.96 11.39 -9.14
N ARG A 295 -3.90 10.68 -9.56
CA ARG A 295 -3.97 9.62 -10.58
C ARG A 295 -4.42 8.27 -10.03
N GLY A 296 -4.85 8.20 -8.77
CA GLY A 296 -5.37 7.01 -8.10
C GLY A 296 -4.30 6.05 -7.58
N VAL A 297 -3.04 6.48 -7.44
CA VAL A 297 -1.99 5.68 -6.79
C VAL A 297 -2.20 5.80 -5.28
N GLN A 298 -2.53 4.70 -4.60
CA GLN A 298 -2.69 4.65 -3.15
C GLN A 298 -1.48 4.04 -2.45
N SER A 299 -0.66 3.28 -3.17
CA SER A 299 0.56 2.64 -2.63
C SER A 299 1.74 2.78 -3.58
N LEU A 300 2.91 3.11 -3.02
CA LEU A 300 4.17 3.29 -3.74
C LEU A 300 5.27 2.47 -3.07
N LEU A 301 5.83 1.51 -3.81
CA LEU A 301 7.02 0.77 -3.38
C LEU A 301 8.27 1.50 -3.87
N LEU A 302 8.98 2.18 -2.96
CA LEU A 302 10.25 2.84 -3.23
C LEU A 302 11.39 1.82 -3.14
N GLU A 303 12.02 1.49 -4.27
CA GLU A 303 13.09 0.48 -4.33
C GLU A 303 14.48 1.04 -4.68
N GLY A 304 14.57 2.27 -5.20
CA GLY A 304 15.77 2.73 -5.90
C GLY A 304 16.37 4.04 -5.39
N GLY A 305 17.67 3.97 -5.09
CA GLY A 305 18.59 5.10 -4.92
C GLY A 305 18.69 5.57 -3.47
N PRO A 306 19.84 5.41 -2.80
CA PRO A 306 20.07 5.95 -1.45
C PRO A 306 19.74 7.43 -1.34
N HIS A 307 20.08 8.21 -2.37
CA HIS A 307 19.71 9.64 -2.49
C HIS A 307 18.19 9.85 -2.48
N LEU A 308 17.45 9.15 -3.36
CA LEU A 308 15.99 9.30 -3.42
C LEU A 308 15.34 8.88 -2.08
N ALA A 309 15.80 7.77 -1.49
CA ALA A 309 15.36 7.35 -0.16
C ALA A 309 15.63 8.42 0.91
N GLY A 310 16.75 9.14 0.81
CA GLY A 310 17.05 10.29 1.65
C GLY A 310 16.07 11.43 1.48
N VAL A 311 15.75 11.81 0.25
CA VAL A 311 14.75 12.85 -0.04
C VAL A 311 13.37 12.47 0.51
N PHE A 312 12.96 11.20 0.40
CA PHE A 312 11.72 10.70 1.00
C PHE A 312 11.73 10.75 2.54
N LEU A 313 12.88 10.44 3.16
CA LEU A 313 13.06 10.50 4.61
C LEU A 313 12.99 11.95 5.11
N GLU A 314 13.68 12.88 4.44
CA GLU A 314 13.71 14.31 4.76
C GLU A 314 12.35 14.98 4.55
N ALA A 315 11.60 14.56 3.52
CA ALA A 315 10.22 14.98 3.32
C ALA A 315 9.26 14.41 4.37
N GLY A 316 9.70 13.43 5.17
CA GLY A 316 8.87 12.71 6.12
C GLY A 316 7.74 11.95 5.42
N GLU A 317 8.01 11.35 4.27
CA GLU A 317 6.99 10.65 3.46
C GLU A 317 7.18 9.13 3.42
N ILE A 318 8.18 8.57 4.11
CA ILE A 318 8.28 7.12 4.33
C ILE A 318 7.31 6.70 5.43
N ASP A 319 6.33 5.85 5.10
CA ASP A 319 5.36 5.32 6.07
C ASP A 319 5.79 3.99 6.66
N GLU A 320 6.42 3.13 5.85
CA GLU A 320 6.93 1.82 6.25
C GLU A 320 8.28 1.54 5.59
N ALA A 321 9.22 0.98 6.34
CA ALA A 321 10.48 0.47 5.84
C ALA A 321 10.50 -1.07 5.88
N ARG A 322 10.94 -1.69 4.78
CA ARG A 322 11.12 -3.14 4.61
C ARG A 322 12.57 -3.41 4.24
N MET A 323 13.37 -3.79 5.23
CA MET A 323 14.81 -3.91 5.11
C MET A 323 15.21 -5.38 5.13
N PHE A 324 15.74 -5.89 4.01
CA PHE A 324 16.45 -7.17 4.01
C PHE A 324 17.89 -6.94 4.47
N VAL A 325 18.33 -7.72 5.45
CA VAL A 325 19.69 -7.73 5.99
C VAL A 325 20.33 -9.06 5.65
N ALA A 326 21.30 -9.03 4.73
CA ALA A 326 22.05 -10.20 4.31
C ALA A 326 23.21 -10.49 5.28
N PRO A 327 23.57 -11.77 5.52
CA PRO A 327 24.58 -12.17 6.50
C PRO A 327 26.01 -12.01 5.94
N LEU A 328 26.33 -10.84 5.38
CA LEU A 328 27.64 -10.52 4.81
C LEU A 328 28.08 -9.10 5.17
N PHE A 329 29.38 -8.82 5.03
CA PHE A 329 29.99 -7.50 5.27
C PHE A 329 30.65 -6.98 3.99
N ILE A 330 30.47 -5.70 3.66
CA ILE A 330 31.20 -5.03 2.56
C ILE A 330 32.31 -4.14 3.09
N GLY A 331 32.09 -3.46 4.22
CA GLY A 331 32.98 -2.43 4.74
C GLY A 331 33.02 -1.19 3.85
N GLY A 332 34.16 -0.49 3.84
CA GLY A 332 34.39 0.65 2.96
C GLY A 332 33.74 1.94 3.45
N ARG A 333 34.57 2.96 3.71
CA ARG A 333 34.12 4.31 4.07
C ARG A 333 33.17 4.87 3.01
N ASP A 334 33.55 4.70 1.74
CA ASP A 334 32.82 5.25 0.59
C ASP A 334 31.82 4.24 -0.03
N ALA A 335 31.59 3.10 0.64
CA ALA A 335 30.53 2.17 0.24
C ALA A 335 29.15 2.76 0.56
N LYS A 336 28.20 2.50 -0.33
CA LYS A 336 26.88 3.15 -0.34
C LYS A 336 26.04 2.69 0.84
N ALA A 337 25.54 3.64 1.64
CA ALA A 337 24.57 3.39 2.69
C ALA A 337 23.17 3.19 2.10
N ALA A 338 22.24 2.65 2.89
CA ALA A 338 20.86 2.46 2.44
C ALA A 338 20.10 3.78 2.20
N ILE A 339 20.45 4.84 2.94
CA ILE A 339 19.87 6.17 2.83
C ILE A 339 21.01 7.19 2.80
N GLU A 340 21.04 8.04 1.79
CA GLU A 340 21.93 9.20 1.66
C GLU A 340 21.09 10.46 1.87
N ALA A 341 21.20 11.07 3.06
CA ALA A 341 20.47 12.27 3.47
C ALA A 341 21.41 13.20 4.23
N GLN A 342 21.02 14.46 4.44
CA GLN A 342 21.72 15.38 5.33
C GLN A 342 21.81 14.81 6.76
N GLY A 343 20.75 14.15 7.20
CA GLY A 343 20.67 13.50 8.52
C GLY A 343 20.31 14.46 9.65
N VAL A 344 20.07 13.89 10.83
CA VAL A 344 19.77 14.63 12.07
C VAL A 344 21.04 14.86 12.88
N GLU A 345 21.12 15.97 13.61
CA GLU A 345 22.28 16.28 14.46
C GLU A 345 22.32 15.42 15.73
N ARG A 346 21.15 15.04 16.26
CA ARG A 346 21.03 14.30 17.53
C ARG A 346 20.12 13.09 17.37
N ILE A 347 20.42 12.03 18.12
CA ILE A 347 19.66 10.77 18.10
C ILE A 347 18.21 10.94 18.57
N GLU A 348 17.92 11.95 19.39
CA GLU A 348 16.55 12.24 19.81
C GLU A 348 15.67 12.80 18.68
N ASP A 349 16.29 13.43 17.69
CA ASP A 349 15.61 13.99 16.52
C ASP A 349 15.36 12.92 15.43
N ALA A 350 15.93 11.71 15.60
CA ALA A 350 15.79 10.62 14.65
C ALA A 350 14.37 10.03 14.64
N VAL A 351 13.87 9.69 13.45
CA VAL A 351 12.57 9.03 13.29
C VAL A 351 12.62 7.64 13.95
N ARG A 352 11.69 7.40 14.88
CA ARG A 352 11.51 6.10 15.55
C ARG A 352 10.33 5.36 14.97
N ALA A 353 10.50 4.07 14.73
CA ALA A 353 9.41 3.21 14.31
C ALA A 353 8.37 3.06 15.43
N VAL A 354 7.10 3.11 15.07
CA VAL A 354 5.94 2.83 15.94
C VAL A 354 5.90 1.34 16.25
N THR A 355 6.15 0.50 15.25
CA THR A 355 6.23 -0.95 15.40
C THR A 355 7.40 -1.51 14.61
N THR A 356 7.93 -2.64 15.07
CA THR A 356 8.99 -3.38 14.38
C THR A 356 8.68 -4.86 14.43
N GLU A 357 8.74 -5.51 13.27
CA GLU A 357 8.61 -6.95 13.11
C GLU A 357 9.86 -7.50 12.46
N VAL A 358 10.29 -8.69 12.89
CA VAL A 358 11.49 -9.34 12.40
C VAL A 358 11.13 -10.76 11.96
N GLU A 359 11.53 -11.11 10.74
CA GLU A 359 11.27 -12.42 10.11
C GLU A 359 12.57 -12.92 9.47
N ARG A 360 12.88 -14.21 9.58
CA ARG A 360 13.97 -14.82 8.78
C ARG A 360 13.44 -15.20 7.41
N VAL A 361 14.21 -14.88 6.36
CA VAL A 361 13.89 -15.21 4.97
C VAL A 361 15.08 -15.96 4.40
N ASP A 362 15.06 -17.28 4.56
CA ASP A 362 16.22 -18.15 4.40
C ASP A 362 17.43 -17.61 5.19
N ASP A 363 18.50 -17.22 4.50
CA ASP A 363 19.72 -16.68 5.10
C ASP A 363 19.63 -15.19 5.47
N ASP A 364 18.67 -14.45 4.88
CA ASP A 364 18.46 -13.03 5.16
C ASP A 364 17.55 -12.83 6.38
N VAL A 365 17.61 -11.64 6.96
CA VAL A 365 16.62 -11.15 7.95
C VAL A 365 15.81 -10.02 7.33
N LEU A 366 14.48 -10.12 7.38
CA LEU A 366 13.58 -9.03 7.04
C LEU A 366 13.17 -8.28 8.31
N ILE A 367 13.46 -6.98 8.33
CA ILE A 367 12.94 -6.04 9.33
C ILE A 367 11.85 -5.20 8.67
N ARG A 368 10.62 -5.28 9.19
CA ARG A 368 9.52 -4.37 8.83
C ARG A 368 9.37 -3.34 9.94
N ALA A 369 9.55 -2.07 9.63
CA ALA A 369 9.45 -0.98 10.58
C ALA A 369 8.40 0.01 10.10
N ARG A 370 7.30 0.16 10.85
CA ARG A 370 6.26 1.14 10.53
C ARG A 370 6.57 2.46 11.20
N LEU A 371 6.65 3.52 10.43
CA LEU A 371 6.94 4.88 10.92
C LEU A 371 5.66 5.66 11.20
N ARG A 372 4.56 5.34 10.50
CA ARG A 372 3.23 5.95 10.69
C ARG A 372 2.10 4.94 10.51
N GLU A 373 1.02 5.14 11.27
CA GLU A 373 -0.25 4.42 11.10
C GLU A 373 -1.34 5.41 10.71
N TRP A 374 -2.14 5.05 9.71
CA TRP A 374 -3.24 5.83 9.15
C TRP A 374 -4.59 5.24 9.54
#